data_AF-A0AAV8TTZ5-F1
#
_entry.id   AF-A0AAV8TTZ5-F1
#
_cell.length_a   1.000
_cell.length_b   1.000
_cell.length_c   1.000
_cell.angle_alpha   90.00
_cell.angle_beta   90.00
_cell.angle_gamma   90.00
#
_symmetry.space_group_name_H-M   'P 1'
#
loop_
_entity.id
_entity.type
_entity.pdbx_description
1 polymer ?
#
loop_
_entity_poly.entity_id
_entity_poly.type
_entity_poly.pdbx_seq_one_letter_code
_entity_poly.pdbx_strand_id
1 'polypeptide(L)'
;MHKLTIASNFLKSPPTTLITRSFQSSPRVYTKLIETYARDQSLFQGKVLHAHLILNGWARLTHFTYKLMALYVETKQLSDARKLFDRIPESNSRRWIELIGVYSRCGLYKEALNGFVKMIELGFRPNEFVIPSVLKACGHVVDIRTGKTLHGVVLKHSVETDTFVISALIDMYCKCREIEKARWIFDGMEEKDLVAMNAMVSGYARTGLAGKGLVLVEKVQMLGLKPDIVTWNILIAGFAKNADEVMATKLFELMSVNDVKADVVSWTSIISGMVQNFRHETAFNTFKRMLRNGLIPTSATLSSLLPACATMSNVRLGKQIHGYAVMNRAEEDLYVRSALVDMYAKCGFISEARMLFCKMTERNTVTWNSMIFAFANHGYCDEAIELFNQMEKAEESKLDHLTFTAVLTACGHAGLVELGESLFLMMREKYKIAPRLEHYACVVDLLGKAGKLSEAYNMIKMMPLEPDLFVWGALLGACRSHGDIGLAEIAARQLAELEPKNAGNKMLMSQLYAGAGSWENVARFKNMFKTKKLKSFPGCSWVETC
;
A
#
# COMPACT_ATOMS: atom_id res chain seq x y z
N MET A 1 22.04 11.54 -46.39
CA MET A 1 20.63 11.30 -46.74
C MET A 1 19.89 10.31 -45.84
N HIS A 2 20.43 9.86 -44.69
CA HIS A 2 19.71 8.99 -43.73
C HIS A 2 19.09 9.72 -42.52
N LYS A 3 18.95 11.05 -42.57
CA LYS A 3 18.41 11.88 -41.47
C LYS A 3 16.95 12.32 -41.65
N LEU A 4 16.27 11.93 -42.74
CA LEU A 4 14.95 12.47 -43.10
C LEU A 4 13.79 11.46 -43.02
N THR A 5 14.04 10.17 -42.82
CA THR A 5 12.97 9.16 -42.92
C THR A 5 12.19 8.90 -41.63
N ILE A 6 12.66 9.40 -40.47
CA ILE A 6 11.93 9.24 -39.19
C ILE A 6 10.94 10.39 -38.95
N ALA A 7 11.10 11.52 -39.64
CA ALA A 7 10.27 12.71 -39.45
C ALA A 7 8.91 12.66 -40.18
N SER A 8 8.75 11.83 -41.21
CA SER A 8 7.57 11.88 -42.08
C SER A 8 6.34 11.13 -41.56
N ASN A 9 6.47 10.30 -40.53
CA ASN A 9 5.35 9.47 -40.04
C ASN A 9 4.58 10.05 -38.84
N PHE A 10 4.97 11.21 -38.32
CA PHE A 10 4.33 11.81 -37.12
C PHE A 10 3.42 13.02 -37.40
N LEU A 11 3.28 13.44 -38.66
CA LEU A 11 2.52 14.64 -39.04
C LEU A 11 1.31 14.29 -39.93
N LYS A 12 0.21 13.85 -39.31
CA LYS A 12 -1.16 13.99 -39.85
C LYS A 12 -2.09 14.55 -38.76
N SER A 13 -2.07 15.89 -38.63
CA SER A 13 -3.08 16.92 -38.22
C SER A 13 -4.25 16.63 -37.23
N PRO A 14 -4.85 17.65 -36.53
CA PRO A 14 -4.78 19.10 -36.77
C PRO A 14 -4.46 19.97 -35.50
N PRO A 15 -4.57 21.32 -35.57
CA PRO A 15 -3.46 22.27 -35.53
C PRO A 15 -3.02 22.68 -34.10
N THR A 16 -1.76 22.44 -33.75
CA THR A 16 -1.15 23.01 -32.53
C THR A 16 -0.56 24.39 -32.85
N THR A 17 -1.37 25.43 -32.63
CA THR A 17 -1.00 26.86 -32.68
C THR A 17 0.05 27.30 -31.64
N LEU A 18 0.63 26.36 -30.88
CA LEU A 18 1.61 26.62 -29.82
C LEU A 18 3.08 26.45 -30.24
N ILE A 19 3.36 25.94 -31.44
CA ILE A 19 4.72 25.43 -31.76
C ILE A 19 5.68 26.50 -32.32
N THR A 20 5.23 27.66 -32.80
CA THR A 20 6.09 28.50 -33.66
C THR A 20 6.46 29.89 -33.16
N ARG A 21 6.05 30.36 -31.97
CA ARG A 21 6.30 31.77 -31.57
C ARG A 21 6.95 32.07 -30.21
N SER A 22 7.47 31.10 -29.46
CA SER A 22 8.15 31.41 -28.18
C SER A 22 9.44 30.64 -27.89
N PHE A 23 10.18 30.19 -28.90
CA PHE A 23 11.42 29.41 -28.70
C PHE A 23 12.74 30.19 -28.93
N GLN A 24 12.72 31.50 -28.69
CA GLN A 24 13.93 32.29 -28.47
C GLN A 24 13.98 32.75 -27.02
N SER A 25 14.44 31.89 -26.08
CA SER A 25 14.71 32.33 -24.71
C SER A 25 15.59 31.34 -23.93
N SER A 26 16.41 31.92 -23.05
CA SER A 26 17.36 31.33 -22.07
C SER A 26 17.26 29.81 -21.77
N PRO A 27 18.39 29.09 -21.57
CA PRO A 27 18.44 27.69 -21.13
C PRO A 27 17.53 27.35 -19.93
N ARG A 28 17.23 28.32 -19.07
CA ARG A 28 16.31 28.16 -17.93
C ARG A 28 14.87 27.85 -18.33
N VAL A 29 14.41 28.35 -19.48
CA VAL A 29 13.03 28.13 -19.96
C VAL A 29 12.86 26.67 -20.39
N TYR A 30 13.86 26.12 -21.09
CA TYR A 30 13.87 24.70 -21.47
C TYR A 30 13.90 23.78 -20.25
N THR A 31 14.73 24.09 -19.24
CA THR A 31 14.75 23.32 -17.99
C THR A 31 13.38 23.30 -17.32
N LYS A 32 12.72 24.46 -17.23
CA LYS A 32 11.39 24.56 -16.61
C LYS A 32 10.32 23.82 -17.40
N LEU A 33 10.37 23.88 -18.74
CA LEU A 33 9.46 23.11 -19.60
C LEU A 33 9.63 21.60 -19.43
N ILE A 34 10.88 21.11 -19.37
CA ILE A 34 11.14 19.69 -19.12
C ILE A 34 10.56 19.28 -17.75
N GLU A 35 10.78 20.08 -16.71
CA GLU A 35 10.23 19.82 -15.37
C GLU A 35 8.70 19.84 -15.34
N THR A 36 8.06 20.76 -16.06
CA THR A 36 6.61 20.80 -16.20
C THR A 36 6.09 19.55 -16.91
N TYR A 37 6.69 19.17 -18.04
CA TYR A 37 6.26 17.97 -18.76
C TYR A 37 6.51 16.68 -18.00
N ALA A 38 7.55 16.63 -17.17
CA ALA A 38 7.84 15.51 -16.29
C ALA A 38 6.76 15.40 -15.21
N ARG A 39 6.44 16.51 -14.54
CA ARG A 39 5.36 16.61 -13.55
C ARG A 39 4.00 16.23 -14.12
N ASP A 40 3.69 16.68 -15.33
CA ASP A 40 2.41 16.42 -16.00
C ASP A 40 2.37 15.05 -16.69
N GLN A 41 3.44 14.24 -16.58
CA GLN A 41 3.62 12.95 -17.25
C GLN A 41 3.37 13.01 -18.77
N SER A 42 3.62 14.16 -19.39
CA SER A 42 3.31 14.44 -20.79
C SER A 42 4.42 13.94 -21.71
N LEU A 43 4.41 12.63 -21.98
CA LEU A 43 5.43 11.99 -22.81
C LEU A 43 5.50 12.57 -24.23
N PHE A 44 4.35 12.90 -24.83
CA PHE A 44 4.31 13.42 -26.20
C PHE A 44 5.00 14.78 -26.31
N GLN A 45 4.62 15.74 -25.46
CA GLN A 45 5.23 17.08 -25.44
C GLN A 45 6.71 16.99 -25.04
N GLY A 46 7.04 16.10 -24.10
CA GLY A 46 8.41 15.78 -23.72
C GLY A 46 9.27 15.28 -24.88
N LYS A 47 8.76 14.35 -25.71
CA LYS A 47 9.45 13.85 -26.91
C LYS A 47 9.64 14.93 -27.97
N VAL A 48 8.64 15.79 -28.18
CA VAL A 48 8.76 16.95 -29.09
C VAL A 48 9.85 17.91 -28.62
N LEU A 49 9.89 18.22 -27.32
CA LEU A 49 10.91 19.07 -26.74
C LEU A 49 12.31 18.46 -26.84
N HIS A 50 12.44 17.16 -26.57
CA HIS A 50 13.71 16.46 -26.74
C HIS A 50 14.18 16.47 -28.20
N ALA A 51 13.29 16.22 -29.17
CA ALA A 51 13.62 16.30 -30.59
C ALA A 51 14.11 17.71 -30.98
N HIS A 52 13.45 18.76 -30.48
CA HIS A 52 13.90 20.15 -30.66
C HIS A 52 15.30 20.39 -30.06
N LEU A 53 15.57 19.91 -28.84
CA LEU A 53 16.89 20.03 -28.23
C LEU A 53 17.98 19.26 -29.00
N ILE A 54 17.63 18.16 -29.67
CA ILE A 54 18.55 17.43 -30.56
C ILE A 54 18.86 18.27 -31.80
N LEU A 55 17.83 18.84 -32.44
CA LEU A 55 17.99 19.65 -33.66
C LEU A 55 18.84 20.90 -33.43
N ASN A 56 18.76 21.49 -32.23
CA ASN A 56 19.55 22.67 -31.83
C ASN A 56 20.92 22.31 -31.20
N GLY A 57 21.29 21.02 -31.11
CA GLY A 57 22.57 20.57 -30.57
C GLY A 57 22.71 20.62 -29.05
N TRP A 58 21.67 21.02 -28.32
CA TRP A 58 21.70 21.20 -26.87
C TRP A 58 21.41 19.92 -26.08
N ALA A 59 20.81 18.90 -26.69
CA ALA A 59 20.50 17.62 -26.04
C ALA A 59 21.75 16.84 -25.56
N ARG A 60 22.96 17.22 -25.99
CA ARG A 60 24.23 16.63 -25.53
C ARG A 60 24.81 17.34 -24.32
N LEU A 61 24.31 18.53 -23.99
CA LEU A 61 24.78 19.25 -22.81
C LEU A 61 24.29 18.51 -21.58
N THR A 62 25.22 18.15 -20.70
CA THR A 62 24.99 17.35 -19.50
C THR A 62 23.77 17.82 -18.70
N HIS A 63 23.62 19.13 -18.49
CA HIS A 63 22.49 19.70 -17.75
C HIS A 63 21.11 19.40 -18.37
N PHE A 64 20.98 19.37 -19.71
CA PHE A 64 19.73 18.99 -20.38
C PHE A 64 19.55 17.48 -20.39
N THR A 65 20.62 16.71 -20.57
CA THR A 65 20.57 15.24 -20.56
C THR A 65 19.98 14.71 -19.26
N TYR A 66 20.40 15.22 -18.10
CA TYR A 66 19.86 14.76 -16.80
C TYR A 66 18.39 15.10 -16.61
N LYS A 67 17.94 16.28 -17.05
CA LYS A 67 16.54 16.71 -16.96
C LYS A 67 15.66 15.89 -17.90
N LEU A 68 16.15 15.62 -19.11
CA LEU A 68 15.47 14.71 -20.06
C LEU A 68 15.44 13.28 -19.54
N MET A 69 16.50 12.80 -18.89
CA MET A 69 16.49 11.50 -18.21
C MET A 69 15.39 11.47 -17.13
N ALA A 70 15.29 12.50 -16.27
CA ALA A 70 14.23 12.59 -15.28
C ALA A 70 12.83 12.54 -15.90
N LEU A 71 12.59 13.32 -16.96
CA LEU A 71 11.35 13.27 -17.75
C LEU A 71 11.03 11.86 -18.26
N TYR A 72 12.00 11.16 -18.86
CA TYR A 72 11.78 9.81 -19.39
C TYR A 72 11.56 8.79 -18.27
N VAL A 73 12.21 8.94 -17.13
CA VAL A 73 11.98 8.07 -15.96
C VAL A 73 10.58 8.32 -15.38
N GLU A 74 10.17 9.57 -15.20
CA GLU A 74 8.84 9.94 -14.68
C GLU A 74 7.70 9.51 -15.61
N THR A 75 7.96 9.44 -16.92
CA THR A 75 7.03 8.92 -17.94
C THR A 75 7.19 7.42 -18.20
N LYS A 76 7.91 6.70 -17.32
CA LYS A 76 8.13 5.24 -17.35
C LYS A 76 8.82 4.70 -18.62
N GLN A 77 9.53 5.54 -19.37
CA GLN A 77 10.33 5.17 -20.55
C GLN A 77 11.80 4.93 -20.16
N LEU A 78 12.05 3.86 -19.39
CA LEU A 78 13.38 3.56 -18.85
C LEU A 78 14.43 3.29 -19.93
N SER A 79 14.02 2.73 -21.06
CA SER A 79 14.90 2.46 -22.20
C SER A 79 15.44 3.75 -22.81
N ASP A 80 14.60 4.77 -22.97
CA ASP A 80 15.00 6.07 -23.51
C ASP A 80 15.84 6.87 -22.51
N ALA A 81 15.53 6.77 -21.21
CA ALA A 81 16.39 7.31 -20.15
C ALA A 81 17.79 6.66 -20.15
N ARG A 82 17.86 5.33 -20.32
CA ARG A 82 19.15 4.61 -20.40
C ARG A 82 19.95 5.01 -21.64
N LYS A 83 19.31 5.14 -22.81
CA LYS A 83 19.99 5.63 -24.03
C LYS A 83 20.57 7.03 -23.85
N LEU A 84 19.92 7.90 -23.08
CA LEU A 84 20.46 9.22 -22.76
C LEU A 84 21.65 9.14 -21.83
N PHE A 85 21.60 8.25 -20.83
CA PHE A 85 22.72 7.99 -19.93
C PHE A 85 23.95 7.45 -20.68
N ASP A 86 23.76 6.49 -21.60
CA ASP A 86 24.84 5.88 -22.37
C ASP A 86 25.54 6.87 -23.32
N ARG A 87 24.89 8.02 -23.63
CA ARG A 87 25.50 9.11 -24.40
C ARG A 87 26.41 10.01 -23.56
N ILE A 88 26.38 9.90 -22.22
CA ILE A 88 27.25 10.68 -21.33
C ILE A 88 28.62 9.98 -21.28
N PRO A 89 29.74 10.71 -21.53
CA PRO A 89 31.09 10.11 -21.54
C PRO A 89 31.38 9.29 -20.27
N GLU A 90 32.01 8.12 -20.45
CA GLU A 90 32.22 7.18 -19.36
C GLU A 90 33.13 7.70 -18.25
N SER A 91 34.04 8.61 -18.59
CA SER A 91 34.97 9.27 -17.67
C SER A 91 34.29 10.20 -16.65
N ASN A 92 33.02 10.57 -16.87
CA ASN A 92 32.33 11.52 -16.00
C ASN A 92 31.68 10.82 -14.80
N SER A 93 32.34 10.86 -13.63
CA SER A 93 31.81 10.30 -12.38
C SER A 93 30.44 10.87 -11.97
N ARG A 94 30.12 12.12 -12.35
CA ARG A 94 28.82 12.75 -12.04
C ARG A 94 27.64 12.08 -12.72
N ARG A 95 27.85 11.32 -13.81
CA ARG A 95 26.77 10.62 -14.52
C ARG A 95 26.02 9.65 -13.58
N TRP A 96 26.75 8.96 -12.71
CA TRP A 96 26.19 7.98 -11.78
C TRP A 96 25.39 8.65 -10.66
N ILE A 97 25.87 9.77 -10.14
CA ILE A 97 25.17 10.56 -9.10
C ILE A 97 23.79 10.96 -9.62
N GLU A 98 23.72 11.50 -10.83
CA GLU A 98 22.47 11.94 -11.45
C GLU A 98 21.56 10.77 -11.78
N LEU A 99 22.08 9.69 -12.38
CA LEU A 99 21.27 8.50 -12.71
C LEU A 99 20.65 7.88 -11.45
N ILE A 100 21.47 7.59 -10.44
CA ILE A 100 21.03 6.97 -9.19
C ILE A 100 20.09 7.91 -8.44
N GLY A 101 20.40 9.21 -8.42
CA GLY A 101 19.55 10.23 -7.82
C GLY A 101 18.19 10.35 -8.50
N VAL A 102 18.13 10.32 -9.83
CA VAL A 102 16.87 10.30 -10.60
C VAL A 102 16.08 9.03 -10.28
N TYR A 103 16.69 7.85 -10.37
CA TYR A 103 16.00 6.59 -10.04
C TYR A 103 15.48 6.57 -8.60
N SER A 104 16.26 7.04 -7.62
CA SER A 104 15.86 7.12 -6.21
C SER A 104 14.75 8.16 -5.96
N ARG A 105 14.72 9.28 -6.71
CA ARG A 105 13.62 10.26 -6.65
C ARG A 105 12.33 9.72 -7.27
N CYS A 106 12.43 8.99 -8.37
CA CYS A 106 11.29 8.40 -9.07
C CYS A 106 10.79 7.07 -8.45
N GLY A 107 11.39 6.61 -7.34
CA GLY A 107 10.96 5.39 -6.64
C GLY A 107 11.44 4.07 -7.26
N LEU A 108 12.34 4.14 -8.25
CA LEU A 108 12.95 2.98 -8.92
C LEU A 108 14.17 2.52 -8.13
N TYR A 109 13.92 2.05 -6.91
CA TYR A 109 14.99 1.76 -5.95
C TYR A 109 15.88 0.59 -6.37
N LYS A 110 15.33 -0.43 -7.04
CA LYS A 110 16.13 -1.57 -7.54
C LYS A 110 17.08 -1.12 -8.65
N GLU A 111 16.61 -0.28 -9.56
CA GLU A 111 17.39 0.30 -10.65
C GLU A 111 18.48 1.24 -10.12
N ALA A 112 18.18 2.01 -9.06
CA ALA A 112 19.16 2.82 -8.36
C ALA A 112 20.29 1.96 -7.77
N LEU A 113 19.96 0.84 -7.10
CA LEU A 113 20.95 -0.11 -6.57
C LEU A 113 21.75 -0.80 -7.67
N ASN A 114 21.12 -1.21 -8.77
CA ASN A 114 21.83 -1.78 -9.93
C ASN A 114 22.80 -0.77 -10.56
N GLY A 115 22.38 0.50 -10.64
CA GLY A 115 23.25 1.60 -11.08
C GLY A 115 24.45 1.79 -10.15
N PHE A 116 24.23 1.68 -8.83
CA PHE A 116 25.29 1.76 -7.84
C PHE A 116 26.29 0.61 -7.94
N VAL A 117 25.82 -0.64 -8.07
CA VAL A 117 26.71 -1.81 -8.26
C VAL A 117 27.61 -1.60 -9.48
N LYS A 118 27.04 -1.18 -10.62
CA LYS A 118 27.80 -0.92 -11.84
C LYS A 118 28.79 0.25 -11.69
N MET A 119 28.46 1.27 -10.90
CA MET A 119 29.40 2.35 -10.57
C MET A 119 30.64 1.82 -9.83
N ILE A 120 30.44 0.93 -8.84
CA ILE A 120 31.53 0.31 -8.08
C ILE A 120 32.38 -0.62 -8.95
N GLU A 121 31.75 -1.45 -9.78
CA GLU A 121 32.44 -2.38 -10.70
C GLU A 121 33.38 -1.66 -11.67
N LEU A 122 33.00 -0.46 -12.11
CA LEU A 122 33.83 0.40 -12.98
C LEU A 122 34.91 1.18 -12.20
N GLY A 123 35.08 0.91 -10.91
CA GLY A 123 36.11 1.51 -10.07
C GLY A 123 35.81 2.91 -9.55
N PHE A 124 34.59 3.43 -9.72
CA PHE A 124 34.21 4.74 -9.17
C PHE A 124 33.91 4.63 -7.68
N ARG A 125 34.46 5.55 -6.89
CA ARG A 125 34.20 5.62 -5.44
C ARG A 125 32.90 6.39 -5.14
N PRO A 126 32.06 5.90 -4.22
CA PRO A 126 30.91 6.68 -3.73
C PRO A 126 31.38 7.94 -3.01
N ASN A 127 30.65 9.03 -3.20
CA ASN A 127 30.84 10.31 -2.50
C ASN A 127 29.58 10.73 -1.74
N GLU A 128 29.68 11.80 -0.96
CA GLU A 128 28.61 12.37 -0.13
C GLU A 128 27.29 12.63 -0.89
N PHE A 129 27.35 12.90 -2.20
CA PHE A 129 26.17 13.20 -3.02
C PHE A 129 25.39 11.96 -3.47
N VAL A 130 26.08 10.84 -3.75
CA VAL A 130 25.42 9.60 -4.20
C VAL A 130 24.94 8.75 -3.03
N ILE A 131 25.68 8.76 -1.91
CA ILE A 131 25.42 7.90 -0.75
C ILE A 131 23.98 8.04 -0.23
N PRO A 132 23.41 9.23 0.02
CA PRO A 132 22.04 9.37 0.50
C PRO A 132 21.00 8.77 -0.47
N SER A 133 21.21 8.93 -1.78
CA SER A 133 20.32 8.38 -2.80
C SER A 133 20.31 6.85 -2.79
N VAL A 134 21.49 6.24 -2.58
CA VAL A 134 21.65 4.78 -2.48
C VAL A 134 21.12 4.26 -1.14
N LEU A 135 21.41 4.93 -0.02
CA LEU A 135 20.89 4.57 1.30
C LEU A 135 19.36 4.62 1.34
N LYS A 136 18.75 5.64 0.72
CA LYS A 136 17.30 5.70 0.53
C LYS A 136 16.81 4.46 -0.22
N ALA A 137 17.46 4.08 -1.32
CA ALA A 137 17.10 2.89 -2.08
C ALA A 137 17.27 1.59 -1.26
N CYS A 138 18.37 1.45 -0.51
CA CYS A 138 18.60 0.34 0.43
C CYS A 138 17.47 0.24 1.45
N GLY A 139 17.05 1.35 2.06
CA GLY A 139 15.97 1.39 3.03
C GLY A 139 14.63 0.94 2.43
N HIS A 140 14.32 1.34 1.19
CA HIS A 140 13.06 0.97 0.53
C HIS A 140 13.04 -0.49 0.04
N VAL A 141 14.18 -1.05 -0.38
CA VAL A 141 14.30 -2.46 -0.79
C VAL A 141 14.62 -3.37 0.40
N VAL A 142 14.90 -2.81 1.58
CA VAL A 142 15.34 -3.52 2.79
C VAL A 142 16.67 -4.27 2.56
N ASP A 143 17.56 -3.68 1.74
CA ASP A 143 18.92 -4.19 1.51
C ASP A 143 19.90 -3.67 2.58
N ILE A 144 19.87 -4.32 3.73
CA ILE A 144 20.73 -3.99 4.86
C ILE A 144 22.21 -4.29 4.59
N ARG A 145 22.56 -5.16 3.62
CA ARG A 145 23.94 -5.54 3.34
C ARG A 145 24.66 -4.40 2.63
N THR A 146 24.04 -3.88 1.58
CA THR A 146 24.54 -2.70 0.85
C THR A 146 24.53 -1.47 1.76
N GLY A 147 23.50 -1.32 2.61
CA GLY A 147 23.46 -0.26 3.63
C GLY A 147 24.63 -0.30 4.62
N LYS A 148 24.97 -1.47 5.17
CA LYS A 148 26.09 -1.65 6.12
C LYS A 148 27.47 -1.41 5.46
N THR A 149 27.64 -1.84 4.21
CA THR A 149 28.89 -1.56 3.47
C THR A 149 29.07 -0.08 3.21
N LEU A 150 28.01 0.64 2.82
CA LEU A 150 28.03 2.10 2.71
C LEU A 150 28.30 2.81 4.03
N HIS A 151 27.70 2.35 5.14
CA HIS A 151 28.01 2.89 6.46
C HIS A 151 29.51 2.75 6.77
N GLY A 152 30.13 1.61 6.47
CA GLY A 152 31.58 1.44 6.60
C GLY A 152 32.41 2.37 5.70
N VAL A 153 31.90 2.76 4.53
CA VAL A 153 32.54 3.76 3.66
C VAL A 153 32.45 5.16 4.26
N VAL A 154 31.30 5.53 4.83
CA VAL A 154 31.08 6.82 5.51
C VAL A 154 32.06 6.99 6.67
N LEU A 155 32.20 5.97 7.52
CA LEU A 155 33.13 6.00 8.66
C LEU A 155 34.61 6.13 8.23
N LYS A 156 34.98 5.56 7.07
CA LYS A 156 36.38 5.56 6.60
C LYS A 156 36.85 6.86 5.96
N HIS A 157 35.95 7.72 5.48
CA HIS A 157 36.30 8.86 4.62
C HIS A 157 36.03 10.22 5.27
N SER A 158 35.84 10.29 6.59
CA SER A 158 35.61 11.56 7.32
C SER A 158 34.41 12.37 6.79
N VAL A 159 33.45 11.71 6.14
CA VAL A 159 32.12 12.26 5.79
C VAL A 159 31.16 12.10 6.99
N GLU A 160 31.71 11.76 8.16
CA GLU A 160 30.98 11.55 9.42
C GLU A 160 30.31 12.84 9.94
N THR A 161 30.71 14.00 9.44
CA THR A 161 30.17 15.30 9.85
C THR A 161 28.99 15.78 9.01
N ASP A 162 28.69 15.12 7.88
CA ASP A 162 27.54 15.51 7.06
C ASP A 162 26.23 14.98 7.67
N THR A 163 25.47 15.88 8.29
CA THR A 163 24.18 15.59 8.92
C THR A 163 23.17 14.99 7.95
N PHE A 164 23.28 15.28 6.64
CA PHE A 164 22.41 14.73 5.61
C PHE A 164 22.71 13.24 5.35
N VAL A 165 23.99 12.86 5.30
CA VAL A 165 24.41 11.46 5.16
C VAL A 165 24.02 10.66 6.41
N ILE A 166 24.22 11.23 7.61
CA ILE A 166 23.85 10.58 8.87
C ILE A 166 22.32 10.39 8.96
N SER A 167 21.54 11.40 8.59
CA SER A 167 20.07 11.30 8.54
C SER A 167 19.59 10.21 7.58
N ALA A 168 20.24 10.07 6.42
CA ALA A 168 19.96 9.01 5.46
C ALA A 168 20.35 7.62 5.99
N LEU A 169 21.45 7.51 6.76
CA LEU A 169 21.84 6.26 7.44
C LEU A 169 20.80 5.87 8.50
N ILE A 170 20.36 6.82 9.32
CA ILE A 170 19.31 6.62 10.32
C ILE A 170 18.03 6.11 9.65
N ASP A 171 17.54 6.79 8.62
CA ASP A 171 16.34 6.38 7.87
C ASP A 171 16.49 4.97 7.27
N MET A 172 17.66 4.66 6.70
CA MET A 172 17.96 3.34 6.14
C MET A 172 17.92 2.25 7.21
N TYR A 173 18.58 2.43 8.36
CA TYR A 173 18.57 1.45 9.45
C TYR A 173 17.18 1.29 10.06
N CYS A 174 16.44 2.39 10.25
CA CYS A 174 15.05 2.38 10.70
C CYS A 174 14.16 1.56 9.75
N LYS A 175 14.25 1.79 8.43
CA LYS A 175 13.49 1.04 7.42
C LYS A 175 13.90 -0.43 7.34
N CYS A 176 15.17 -0.74 7.62
CA CYS A 176 15.68 -2.10 7.71
C CYS A 176 15.41 -2.79 9.07
N ARG A 177 14.57 -2.20 9.93
CA ARG A 177 14.17 -2.75 11.25
C ARG A 177 15.33 -2.89 12.25
N GLU A 178 16.41 -2.16 12.07
CA GLU A 178 17.60 -2.15 12.95
C GLU A 178 17.60 -0.85 13.79
N ILE A 179 16.53 -0.66 14.57
CA ILE A 179 16.26 0.61 15.28
C ILE A 179 17.34 0.94 16.33
N GLU A 180 17.93 -0.05 16.97
CA GLU A 180 18.99 0.15 17.98
C GLU A 180 20.27 0.70 17.34
N LYS A 181 20.62 0.26 16.12
CA LYS A 181 21.74 0.82 15.37
C LYS A 181 21.46 2.24 14.90
N ALA A 182 20.25 2.49 14.41
CA ALA A 182 19.82 3.85 14.06
C ALA A 182 19.93 4.77 15.28
N ARG A 183 19.50 4.30 16.45
CA ARG A 183 19.59 5.03 17.71
C ARG A 183 21.02 5.32 18.13
N TRP A 184 21.91 4.33 18.04
CA TRP A 184 23.33 4.50 18.32
C TRP A 184 23.97 5.57 17.44
N ILE A 185 23.67 5.56 16.13
CA ILE A 185 24.14 6.59 15.18
C ILE A 185 23.60 7.97 15.58
N PHE A 186 22.31 8.08 15.89
CA PHE A 186 21.69 9.34 16.29
C PHE A 186 22.29 9.90 17.58
N ASP A 187 22.50 9.06 18.59
CA ASP A 187 23.06 9.50 19.87
C ASP A 187 24.52 9.99 19.71
N GLY A 188 25.28 9.38 18.79
CA GLY A 188 26.64 9.76 18.43
C GLY A 188 26.81 11.05 17.61
N MET A 189 25.73 11.67 17.14
CA MET A 189 25.79 12.97 16.44
C MET A 189 26.24 14.09 17.38
N GLU A 190 27.25 14.87 16.97
CA GLU A 190 27.71 16.08 17.68
C GLU A 190 26.61 17.14 17.73
N GLU A 191 26.08 17.51 16.56
CA GLU A 191 24.91 18.39 16.42
C GLU A 191 23.69 17.59 15.96
N LYS A 192 22.65 17.57 16.79
CA LYS A 192 21.38 16.93 16.47
C LYS A 192 20.47 17.97 15.84
N ASP A 193 20.08 17.77 14.58
CA ASP A 193 19.11 18.61 13.89
C ASP A 193 17.71 17.99 13.87
N LEU A 194 16.72 18.78 13.43
CA LEU A 194 15.34 18.31 13.31
C LEU A 194 15.19 17.19 12.26
N VAL A 195 16.06 17.13 11.25
CA VAL A 195 15.97 16.12 10.18
C VAL A 195 16.32 14.73 10.72
N ALA A 196 17.44 14.61 11.42
CA ALA A 196 17.85 13.37 12.06
C ALA A 196 16.86 12.94 13.15
N MET A 197 16.33 13.90 13.91
CA MET A 197 15.27 13.62 14.89
C MET A 197 14.02 13.08 14.21
N ASN A 198 13.52 13.73 13.16
CA ASN A 198 12.33 13.29 12.42
C ASN A 198 12.54 11.89 11.82
N ALA A 199 13.75 11.58 11.33
CA ALA A 199 14.11 10.24 10.87
C ALA A 199 14.02 9.19 11.99
N MET A 200 14.52 9.49 13.19
CA MET A 200 14.42 8.60 14.36
C MET A 200 12.98 8.42 14.84
N VAL A 201 12.21 9.51 14.98
CA VAL A 201 10.81 9.47 15.42
C VAL A 201 9.97 8.69 14.41
N SER A 202 10.23 8.87 13.11
CA SER A 202 9.60 8.08 12.04
C SER A 202 9.94 6.60 12.16
N GLY A 203 11.20 6.27 12.47
CA GLY A 203 11.62 4.91 12.79
C GLY A 203 10.83 4.30 13.93
N TYR A 204 10.77 4.97 15.09
CA TYR A 204 10.01 4.50 16.25
C TYR A 204 8.51 4.35 15.97
N ALA A 205 7.90 5.31 15.28
CA ALA A 205 6.48 5.27 14.90
C ALA A 205 6.19 4.05 14.01
N ARG A 206 7.05 3.76 13.02
CA ARG A 206 6.87 2.64 12.09
C ARG A 206 7.01 1.27 12.76
N THR A 207 7.89 1.16 13.76
CA THR A 207 8.13 -0.10 14.51
C THR A 207 7.16 -0.34 15.66
N GLY A 208 6.13 0.50 15.82
CA GLY A 208 5.14 0.36 16.91
C GLY A 208 5.64 0.88 18.26
N LEU A 209 6.75 1.61 18.29
CA LEU A 209 7.37 2.17 19.50
C LEU A 209 7.13 3.68 19.59
N ALA A 210 5.95 4.15 19.19
CA ALA A 210 5.63 5.58 19.13
C ALA A 210 5.87 6.32 20.46
N GLY A 211 5.69 5.63 21.60
CA GLY A 211 6.04 6.14 22.93
C GLY A 211 7.52 6.51 23.10
N LYS A 212 8.45 5.70 22.57
CA LYS A 212 9.89 6.04 22.57
C LYS A 212 10.17 7.27 21.68
N GLY A 213 9.42 7.41 20.59
CA GLY A 213 9.46 8.59 19.73
C GLY A 213 9.02 9.86 20.47
N LEU A 214 7.93 9.80 21.23
CA LEU A 214 7.44 10.92 22.03
C LEU A 214 8.47 11.34 23.10
N VAL A 215 9.03 10.38 23.84
CA VAL A 215 10.09 10.66 24.83
C VAL A 215 11.31 11.31 24.19
N LEU A 216 11.67 10.93 22.95
CA LEU A 216 12.75 11.60 22.23
C LEU A 216 12.41 13.06 21.92
N VAL A 217 11.18 13.34 21.47
CA VAL A 217 10.72 14.71 21.18
C VAL A 217 10.72 15.58 22.45
N GLU A 218 10.24 15.05 23.58
CA GLU A 218 10.26 15.75 24.87
C GLU A 218 11.70 16.10 25.30
N LYS A 219 12.65 15.16 25.15
CA LYS A 219 14.07 15.42 25.44
C LYS A 219 14.65 16.50 24.54
N VAL A 220 14.30 16.50 23.26
CA VAL A 220 14.83 17.46 22.28
C VAL A 220 14.24 18.86 22.48
N GLN A 221 12.98 18.96 22.92
CA GLN A 221 12.38 20.21 23.37
C GLN A 221 13.16 20.84 24.53
N MET A 222 13.63 20.03 25.49
CA MET A 222 14.47 20.52 26.59
C MET A 222 15.84 21.03 26.14
N LEU A 223 16.33 20.59 24.96
CA LEU A 223 17.56 21.08 24.34
C LEU A 223 17.33 22.36 23.50
N GLY A 224 16.12 22.92 23.50
CA GLY A 224 15.79 24.17 22.80
C GLY A 224 15.38 24.00 21.34
N LEU A 225 15.33 22.77 20.82
CA LEU A 225 14.86 22.49 19.46
C LEU A 225 13.33 22.37 19.47
N LYS A 226 12.67 23.26 18.73
CA LYS A 226 11.20 23.28 18.62
C LYS A 226 10.73 22.25 17.59
N PRO A 227 9.86 21.29 17.96
CA PRO A 227 9.26 20.35 17.02
C PRO A 227 8.47 21.08 15.95
N ASP A 228 8.66 20.68 14.70
CA ASP A 228 7.95 21.24 13.56
C ASP A 228 6.69 20.43 13.24
N ILE A 229 5.95 20.88 12.23
CA ILE A 229 4.74 20.19 11.77
C ILE A 229 5.00 18.74 11.35
N VAL A 230 6.20 18.45 10.84
CA VAL A 230 6.59 17.10 10.41
C VAL A 230 6.73 16.18 11.63
N THR A 231 7.39 16.65 12.71
CA THR A 231 7.52 15.90 13.97
C THR A 231 6.16 15.48 14.52
N TRP A 232 5.22 16.42 14.62
CA TRP A 232 3.88 16.15 15.14
C TRP A 232 3.09 15.19 14.24
N ASN A 233 3.15 15.39 12.91
CA ASN A 233 2.48 14.50 11.96
C ASN A 233 2.98 13.06 12.07
N ILE A 234 4.29 12.86 12.25
CA ILE A 234 4.88 11.52 12.44
C ILE A 234 4.35 10.87 13.73
N LEU A 235 4.31 11.62 14.84
CA LEU A 235 3.82 11.10 16.12
C LEU A 235 2.33 10.73 16.05
N ILE A 236 1.49 11.63 15.50
CA ILE A 236 0.05 11.40 15.34
C ILE A 236 -0.19 10.15 14.48
N ALA A 237 0.48 10.03 13.33
CA ALA A 237 0.37 8.85 12.48
C ALA A 237 0.85 7.57 13.20
N GLY A 238 1.93 7.66 13.99
CA GLY A 238 2.48 6.54 14.77
C GLY A 238 1.51 6.02 15.84
N PHE A 239 0.98 6.90 16.68
CA PHE A 239 0.02 6.50 17.72
C PHE A 239 -1.31 6.05 17.13
N ALA A 240 -1.79 6.71 16.06
CA ALA A 240 -3.04 6.33 15.42
C ALA A 240 -2.94 4.94 14.75
N LYS A 241 -1.77 4.59 14.19
CA LYS A 241 -1.50 3.24 13.67
C LYS A 241 -1.44 2.17 14.77
N ASN A 242 -1.03 2.53 15.99
CA ASN A 242 -0.92 1.61 17.12
C ASN A 242 -2.23 1.49 17.94
N ALA A 243 -3.36 1.93 17.38
CA ALA A 243 -4.66 1.99 18.04
C ALA A 243 -4.70 2.81 19.35
N ASP A 244 -3.72 3.68 19.58
CA ASP A 244 -3.71 4.63 20.70
C ASP A 244 -4.31 5.97 20.26
N GLU A 245 -5.62 5.94 20.03
CA GLU A 245 -6.40 7.08 19.55
C GLU A 245 -6.38 8.26 20.53
N VAL A 246 -6.39 7.96 21.83
CA VAL A 246 -6.40 8.97 22.89
C VAL A 246 -5.14 9.80 22.80
N MET A 247 -3.98 9.15 22.67
CA MET A 247 -2.72 9.85 22.52
C MET A 247 -2.67 10.60 21.18
N ALA A 248 -3.11 9.99 20.07
CA ALA A 248 -3.13 10.65 18.75
C ALA A 248 -3.96 11.94 18.75
N THR A 249 -5.14 11.92 19.38
CA THR A 249 -6.02 13.10 19.49
C THR A 249 -5.41 14.18 20.40
N LYS A 250 -4.85 13.77 21.54
CA LYS A 250 -4.15 14.70 22.44
C LYS A 250 -2.93 15.35 21.78
N LEU A 251 -2.16 14.60 21.00
CA LEU A 251 -1.03 15.16 20.23
C LEU A 251 -1.49 16.16 19.19
N PHE A 252 -2.61 15.89 18.51
CA PHE A 252 -3.21 16.81 17.54
C PHE A 252 -3.62 18.14 18.19
N GLU A 253 -4.18 18.09 19.41
CA GLU A 253 -4.51 19.30 20.18
C GLU A 253 -3.26 20.04 20.68
N LEU A 254 -2.25 19.30 21.14
CA LEU A 254 -0.97 19.85 21.59
C LEU A 254 -0.22 20.62 20.49
N MET A 255 -0.42 20.31 19.21
CA MET A 255 0.14 21.10 18.10
C MET A 255 -0.23 22.57 18.22
N SER A 256 -1.52 22.85 18.49
CA SER A 256 -2.02 24.23 18.60
C SER A 256 -1.46 24.93 19.83
N VAL A 257 -1.25 24.20 20.93
CA VAL A 257 -0.61 24.71 22.16
C VAL A 257 0.86 25.08 21.93
N ASN A 258 1.53 24.42 20.99
CA ASN A 258 2.93 24.69 20.62
C ASN A 258 3.05 25.69 19.45
N ASP A 259 2.00 26.47 19.17
CA ASP A 259 1.93 27.43 18.05
C ASP A 259 2.16 26.80 16.65
N VAL A 260 1.92 25.49 16.52
CA VAL A 260 2.00 24.76 15.24
C VAL A 260 0.60 24.58 14.67
N LYS A 261 0.29 25.28 13.57
CA LYS A 261 -0.99 25.14 12.87
C LYS A 261 -1.05 23.82 12.10
N ALA A 262 -2.06 23.00 12.39
CA ALA A 262 -2.31 21.74 11.69
C ALA A 262 -2.56 21.96 10.18
N ASP A 263 -1.93 21.15 9.35
CA ASP A 263 -2.08 21.16 7.90
C ASP A 263 -2.89 19.95 7.40
N VAL A 264 -3.06 19.85 6.08
CA VAL A 264 -3.80 18.75 5.46
C VAL A 264 -3.22 17.38 5.86
N VAL A 265 -1.90 17.26 6.06
CA VAL A 265 -1.24 16.02 6.45
C VAL A 265 -1.56 15.66 7.90
N SER A 266 -1.62 16.63 8.81
CA SER A 266 -2.05 16.44 10.21
C SER A 266 -3.47 15.86 10.26
N TRP A 267 -4.41 16.50 9.55
CA TRP A 267 -5.81 16.06 9.51
C TRP A 267 -5.96 14.70 8.81
N THR A 268 -5.23 14.46 7.72
CA THR A 268 -5.27 13.18 7.01
C THR A 268 -4.75 12.03 7.88
N SER A 269 -3.68 12.28 8.65
CA SER A 269 -3.08 11.28 9.55
C SER A 269 -4.07 10.82 10.63
N ILE A 270 -4.74 11.76 11.29
CA ILE A 270 -5.72 11.44 12.33
C ILE A 270 -6.97 10.76 11.74
N ILE A 271 -7.47 11.22 10.57
CA ILE A 271 -8.61 10.60 9.88
C ILE A 271 -8.27 9.16 9.48
N SER A 272 -7.12 8.94 8.83
CA SER A 272 -6.69 7.60 8.39
C SER A 272 -6.57 6.64 9.57
N GLY A 273 -6.00 7.10 10.69
CA GLY A 273 -5.91 6.29 11.89
C GLY A 273 -7.27 5.96 12.51
N MET A 274 -8.20 6.93 12.57
CA MET A 274 -9.57 6.67 13.03
C MET A 274 -10.29 5.63 12.16
N VAL A 275 -10.11 5.69 10.83
CA VAL A 275 -10.70 4.70 9.91
C VAL A 275 -10.10 3.31 10.11
N GLN A 276 -8.77 3.20 10.27
CA GLN A 276 -8.08 1.94 10.52
C GLN A 276 -8.51 1.29 11.85
N ASN A 277 -8.88 2.10 12.85
CA ASN A 277 -9.36 1.64 14.15
C ASN A 277 -10.90 1.52 14.21
N PHE A 278 -11.59 1.43 13.07
CA PHE A 278 -13.05 1.26 12.96
C PHE A 278 -13.89 2.36 13.62
N ARG A 279 -13.32 3.55 13.87
CA ARG A 279 -14.01 4.73 14.42
C ARG A 279 -14.54 5.63 13.31
N HIS A 280 -15.37 5.06 12.44
CA HIS A 280 -15.80 5.68 11.19
C HIS A 280 -16.57 7.00 11.41
N GLU A 281 -17.48 7.07 12.37
CA GLU A 281 -18.23 8.30 12.67
C GLU A 281 -17.31 9.45 13.11
N THR A 282 -16.36 9.17 14.00
CA THR A 282 -15.37 10.15 14.46
C THR A 282 -14.52 10.63 13.28
N ALA A 283 -14.11 9.73 12.38
CA ALA A 283 -13.35 10.09 11.19
C ALA A 283 -14.12 11.09 10.29
N PHE A 284 -15.43 10.87 10.07
CA PHE A 284 -16.28 11.78 9.31
C PHE A 284 -16.48 13.13 10.01
N ASN A 285 -16.64 13.14 11.32
CA ASN A 285 -16.74 14.39 12.09
C ASN A 285 -15.43 15.19 12.02
N THR A 286 -14.29 14.52 12.11
CA THR A 286 -12.96 15.11 11.93
C THR A 286 -12.77 15.64 10.51
N PHE A 287 -13.22 14.92 9.48
CA PHE A 287 -13.22 15.40 8.09
C PHE A 287 -14.08 16.66 7.90
N LYS A 288 -15.29 16.72 8.48
CA LYS A 288 -16.12 17.93 8.47
C LYS A 288 -15.44 19.10 9.17
N ARG A 289 -14.73 18.86 10.29
CA ARG A 289 -13.93 19.89 10.97
C ARG A 289 -12.79 20.39 10.09
N MET A 290 -12.08 19.51 9.38
CA MET A 290 -11.04 19.89 8.41
C MET A 290 -11.60 20.85 7.35
N LEU A 291 -12.76 20.53 6.76
CA LEU A 291 -13.42 21.39 5.77
C LEU A 291 -13.84 22.75 6.36
N ARG A 292 -14.37 22.77 7.59
CA ARG A 292 -14.72 24.03 8.29
C ARG A 292 -13.52 24.92 8.57
N ASN A 293 -12.31 24.35 8.67
CA ASN A 293 -11.06 25.10 8.80
C ASN A 293 -10.53 25.63 7.45
N GLY A 294 -11.30 25.50 6.36
CA GLY A 294 -10.93 25.97 5.02
C GLY A 294 -9.83 25.14 4.36
N LEU A 295 -9.53 23.95 4.88
CA LEU A 295 -8.55 23.05 4.29
C LEU A 295 -9.19 22.22 3.19
N ILE A 296 -8.47 22.04 2.08
CA ILE A 296 -8.90 21.25 0.92
C ILE A 296 -8.35 19.82 1.08
N PRO A 297 -9.23 18.81 1.25
CA PRO A 297 -8.84 17.40 1.21
C PRO A 297 -8.02 17.03 -0.02
N THR A 298 -6.98 16.23 0.21
CA THR A 298 -6.14 15.69 -0.87
C THR A 298 -6.65 14.31 -1.30
N SER A 299 -6.12 13.78 -2.40
CA SER A 299 -6.33 12.39 -2.83
C SER A 299 -6.06 11.39 -1.70
N ALA A 300 -5.00 11.63 -0.91
CA ALA A 300 -4.69 10.81 0.27
C ALA A 300 -5.83 10.86 1.31
N THR A 301 -6.36 12.05 1.63
CA THR A 301 -7.50 12.20 2.55
C THR A 301 -8.74 11.44 2.08
N LEU A 302 -9.09 11.56 0.79
CA LEU A 302 -10.29 10.91 0.24
C LEU A 302 -10.13 9.39 0.20
N SER A 303 -8.99 8.90 -0.29
CA SER A 303 -8.69 7.46 -0.34
C SER A 303 -8.61 6.81 1.04
N SER A 304 -8.18 7.53 2.08
CA SER A 304 -8.22 7.07 3.47
C SER A 304 -9.63 7.01 4.06
N LEU A 305 -10.56 7.86 3.59
CA LEU A 305 -11.92 7.96 4.14
C LEU A 305 -12.91 6.98 3.49
N LEU A 306 -12.76 6.71 2.19
CA LEU A 306 -13.63 5.81 1.42
C LEU A 306 -13.79 4.40 2.01
N PRO A 307 -12.75 3.75 2.57
CA PRO A 307 -12.90 2.47 3.26
C PRO A 307 -13.91 2.50 4.41
N ALA A 308 -14.06 3.64 5.09
CA ALA A 308 -15.08 3.79 6.13
C ALA A 308 -16.50 3.69 5.56
N CYS A 309 -16.76 4.27 4.38
CA CYS A 309 -18.04 4.12 3.69
C CYS A 309 -18.30 2.65 3.32
N ALA A 310 -17.27 1.97 2.85
CA ALA A 310 -17.35 0.57 2.44
C ALA A 310 -17.68 -0.34 3.62
N THR A 311 -16.99 -0.18 4.75
CA THR A 311 -17.20 -0.98 5.97
C THR A 311 -18.57 -0.73 6.60
N MET A 312 -19.06 0.52 6.56
CA MET A 312 -20.40 0.86 7.05
C MET A 312 -21.52 0.57 6.03
N SER A 313 -21.20 0.05 4.84
CA SER A 313 -22.13 -0.08 3.70
C SER A 313 -22.91 1.21 3.38
N ASN A 314 -22.30 2.37 3.62
CA ASN A 314 -22.95 3.68 3.48
C ASN A 314 -22.63 4.33 2.13
N VAL A 315 -23.31 3.84 1.08
CA VAL A 315 -23.14 4.36 -0.29
C VAL A 315 -23.47 5.85 -0.41
N ARG A 316 -24.35 6.39 0.45
CA ARG A 316 -24.74 7.80 0.39
C ARG A 316 -23.55 8.71 0.70
N LEU A 317 -22.81 8.41 1.77
CA LEU A 317 -21.56 9.12 2.09
C LEU A 317 -20.50 8.88 1.02
N GLY A 318 -20.39 7.65 0.50
CA GLY A 318 -19.50 7.31 -0.61
C GLY A 318 -19.75 8.15 -1.86
N LYS A 319 -21.03 8.33 -2.26
CA LYS A 319 -21.45 9.17 -3.40
C LYS A 319 -21.15 10.65 -3.16
N GLN A 320 -21.29 11.14 -1.93
CA GLN A 320 -20.91 12.52 -1.59
C GLN A 320 -19.39 12.74 -1.73
N ILE A 321 -18.57 11.81 -1.24
CA ILE A 321 -17.12 11.86 -1.42
C ILE A 321 -16.76 11.74 -2.91
N HIS A 322 -17.42 10.85 -3.65
CA HIS A 322 -17.20 10.70 -5.09
C HIS A 322 -17.51 12.01 -5.83
N GLY A 323 -18.66 12.63 -5.57
CA GLY A 323 -19.02 13.93 -6.15
C GLY A 323 -17.99 15.01 -5.81
N TYR A 324 -17.50 15.06 -4.56
CA TYR A 324 -16.41 15.96 -4.18
C TYR A 324 -15.13 15.67 -4.97
N ALA A 325 -14.77 14.40 -5.16
CA ALA A 325 -13.57 13.99 -5.91
C ALA A 325 -13.65 14.41 -7.38
N VAL A 326 -14.82 14.25 -8.02
CA VAL A 326 -15.07 14.71 -9.40
C VAL A 326 -14.89 16.21 -9.51
N MET A 327 -15.54 16.98 -8.62
CA MET A 327 -15.50 18.45 -8.64
C MET A 327 -14.08 19.02 -8.44
N ASN A 328 -13.23 18.32 -7.68
CA ASN A 328 -11.86 18.72 -7.40
C ASN A 328 -10.82 18.01 -8.27
N ARG A 329 -11.24 17.28 -9.32
CA ARG A 329 -10.37 16.48 -10.21
C ARG A 329 -9.51 15.44 -9.49
N ALA A 330 -9.87 15.06 -8.26
CA ALA A 330 -9.18 14.02 -7.51
C ALA A 330 -9.57 12.60 -7.96
N GLU A 331 -10.65 12.44 -8.73
CA GLU A 331 -11.09 11.15 -9.28
C GLU A 331 -10.09 10.56 -10.30
N GLU A 332 -9.21 11.38 -10.88
CA GLU A 332 -8.15 10.93 -11.79
C GLU A 332 -6.99 10.24 -11.06
N ASP A 333 -6.86 10.46 -9.76
CA ASP A 333 -5.84 9.82 -8.94
C ASP A 333 -6.12 8.30 -8.81
N LEU A 334 -5.09 7.50 -9.08
CA LEU A 334 -5.14 6.04 -9.06
C LEU A 334 -5.66 5.49 -7.72
N TYR A 335 -5.24 6.08 -6.60
CA TYR A 335 -5.61 5.59 -5.27
C TYR A 335 -7.04 5.97 -4.90
N VAL A 336 -7.47 7.19 -5.25
CA VAL A 336 -8.87 7.61 -5.05
C VAL A 336 -9.81 6.73 -5.87
N ARG A 337 -9.51 6.52 -7.15
CA ARG A 337 -10.33 5.69 -8.02
C ARG A 337 -10.35 4.22 -7.58
N SER A 338 -9.21 3.68 -7.15
CA SER A 338 -9.15 2.33 -6.57
C SER A 338 -10.01 2.21 -5.32
N ALA A 339 -9.97 3.21 -4.42
CA ALA A 339 -10.79 3.21 -3.20
C ALA A 339 -12.29 3.38 -3.50
N LEU A 340 -12.65 4.12 -4.57
CA LEU A 340 -14.03 4.23 -5.04
C LEU A 340 -14.55 2.91 -5.60
N VAL A 341 -13.75 2.19 -6.40
CA VAL A 341 -14.12 0.84 -6.90
C VAL A 341 -14.41 -0.10 -5.72
N ASP A 342 -13.51 -0.16 -4.73
CA ASP A 342 -13.70 -0.97 -3.53
C ASP A 342 -14.97 -0.57 -2.74
N MET A 343 -15.19 0.74 -2.58
CA MET A 343 -16.35 1.27 -1.86
C MET A 343 -17.67 0.92 -2.55
N TYR A 344 -17.80 1.16 -3.87
CA TYR A 344 -19.02 0.80 -4.60
C TYR A 344 -19.24 -0.71 -4.61
N ALA A 345 -18.18 -1.51 -4.81
CA ALA A 345 -18.27 -2.96 -4.80
C ALA A 345 -18.78 -3.52 -3.46
N LYS A 346 -18.21 -3.08 -2.34
CA LYS A 346 -18.63 -3.52 -1.00
C LYS A 346 -20.02 -2.99 -0.61
N CYS A 347 -20.43 -1.84 -1.15
CA CYS A 347 -21.81 -1.35 -1.00
C CYS A 347 -22.82 -2.08 -1.92
N GLY A 348 -22.38 -3.01 -2.78
CA GLY A 348 -23.24 -3.76 -3.71
C GLY A 348 -23.56 -3.07 -5.04
N PHE A 349 -22.93 -1.92 -5.33
CA PHE A 349 -23.09 -1.16 -6.56
C PHE A 349 -22.04 -1.61 -7.61
N ILE A 350 -22.16 -2.87 -8.03
CA ILE A 350 -21.15 -3.54 -8.87
C ILE A 350 -21.05 -2.91 -10.27
N SER A 351 -22.15 -2.42 -10.82
CA SER A 351 -22.17 -1.73 -12.12
C SER A 351 -21.32 -0.46 -12.09
N GLU A 352 -21.45 0.35 -11.04
CA GLU A 352 -20.66 1.56 -10.84
C GLU A 352 -19.18 1.24 -10.59
N ALA A 353 -18.90 0.22 -9.79
CA ALA A 353 -17.53 -0.26 -9.56
C ALA A 353 -16.88 -0.71 -10.88
N ARG A 354 -17.60 -1.50 -11.70
CA ARG A 354 -17.15 -1.94 -13.03
C ARG A 354 -16.91 -0.76 -13.96
N MET A 355 -17.82 0.21 -14.00
CA MET A 355 -17.66 1.41 -14.83
C MET A 355 -16.39 2.17 -14.47
N LEU A 356 -16.15 2.42 -13.18
CA LEU A 356 -14.94 3.10 -12.71
C LEU A 356 -13.69 2.31 -13.09
N PHE A 357 -13.70 0.99 -12.87
CA PHE A 357 -12.61 0.08 -13.21
C PHE A 357 -12.27 0.10 -14.70
N CYS A 358 -13.27 0.05 -15.59
CA CYS A 358 -13.08 0.07 -17.03
C CYS A 358 -12.51 1.40 -17.54
N LYS A 359 -12.82 2.53 -16.88
CA LYS A 359 -12.29 3.86 -17.21
C LYS A 359 -10.83 4.08 -16.78
N MET A 360 -10.21 3.12 -16.09
CA MET A 360 -8.82 3.22 -15.64
C MET A 360 -7.84 2.86 -16.77
N THR A 361 -6.90 3.74 -17.06
CA THR A 361 -5.79 3.49 -17.99
C THR A 361 -4.69 2.66 -17.32
N GLU A 362 -4.44 2.91 -16.04
CA GLU A 362 -3.53 2.14 -15.19
C GLU A 362 -4.29 1.54 -14.01
N ARG A 363 -3.93 0.32 -13.63
CA ARG A 363 -4.53 -0.40 -12.51
C ARG A 363 -3.43 -1.01 -11.65
N ASN A 364 -3.48 -0.76 -10.34
CA ASN A 364 -2.60 -1.41 -9.37
C ASN A 364 -3.21 -2.74 -8.88
N THR A 365 -2.43 -3.55 -8.18
CA THR A 365 -2.87 -4.84 -7.63
C THR A 365 -4.12 -4.70 -6.76
N VAL A 366 -4.24 -3.64 -5.97
CA VAL A 366 -5.40 -3.38 -5.10
C VAL A 366 -6.68 -3.22 -5.93
N THR A 367 -6.65 -2.45 -7.01
CA THR A 367 -7.80 -2.23 -7.89
C THR A 367 -8.28 -3.54 -8.53
N TRP A 368 -7.35 -4.36 -9.04
CA TRP A 368 -7.69 -5.67 -9.59
C TRP A 368 -8.32 -6.57 -8.54
N ASN A 369 -7.68 -6.71 -7.38
CA ASN A 369 -8.18 -7.54 -6.29
C ASN A 369 -9.56 -7.11 -5.83
N SER A 370 -9.81 -5.80 -5.64
CA SER A 370 -11.13 -5.29 -5.26
C SER A 370 -12.20 -5.70 -6.26
N MET A 371 -11.93 -5.65 -7.57
CA MET A 371 -12.92 -6.03 -8.59
C MET A 371 -13.12 -7.55 -8.71
N ILE A 372 -12.06 -8.35 -8.58
CA ILE A 372 -12.18 -9.82 -8.57
C ILE A 372 -12.99 -10.26 -7.34
N PHE A 373 -12.71 -9.71 -6.16
CA PHE A 373 -13.53 -9.95 -4.96
C PHE A 373 -14.97 -9.49 -5.13
N ALA A 374 -15.18 -8.34 -5.78
CA ALA A 374 -16.52 -7.83 -6.06
C ALA A 374 -17.32 -8.83 -6.89
N PHE A 375 -16.75 -9.34 -7.99
CA PHE A 375 -17.41 -10.32 -8.82
C PHE A 375 -17.64 -11.65 -8.07
N ALA A 376 -16.63 -12.15 -7.36
CA ALA A 376 -16.73 -13.38 -6.57
C ALA A 376 -17.86 -13.30 -5.52
N ASN A 377 -17.90 -12.23 -4.72
CA ASN A 377 -18.86 -12.09 -3.61
C ASN A 377 -20.29 -11.82 -4.07
N HIS A 378 -20.47 -11.29 -5.29
CA HIS A 378 -21.79 -10.99 -5.86
C HIS A 378 -22.26 -12.07 -6.85
N GLY A 379 -21.57 -13.21 -6.93
CA GLY A 379 -21.99 -14.38 -7.71
C GLY A 379 -21.56 -14.38 -9.19
N TYR A 380 -20.86 -13.35 -9.65
CA TYR A 380 -20.29 -13.24 -11.01
C TYR A 380 -18.97 -14.01 -11.12
N CYS A 381 -19.01 -15.31 -10.84
CA CYS A 381 -17.79 -16.11 -10.65
C CYS A 381 -16.99 -16.26 -11.96
N ASP A 382 -17.68 -16.39 -13.10
CA ASP A 382 -17.04 -16.48 -14.41
C ASP A 382 -16.29 -15.19 -14.75
N GLU A 383 -16.90 -14.02 -14.49
CA GLU A 383 -16.25 -12.73 -14.67
C GLU A 383 -15.06 -12.53 -13.72
N ALA A 384 -15.13 -13.06 -12.48
CA ALA A 384 -14.01 -13.03 -11.55
C ALA A 384 -12.81 -13.83 -12.08
N ILE A 385 -13.05 -15.03 -12.62
CA ILE A 385 -12.02 -15.90 -13.19
C ILE A 385 -11.47 -15.30 -14.49
N GLU A 386 -12.32 -14.74 -15.34
CA GLU A 386 -11.88 -14.03 -16.55
C GLU A 386 -10.97 -12.86 -16.20
N LEU A 387 -11.35 -12.06 -15.19
CA LEU A 387 -10.58 -10.90 -14.76
C LEU A 387 -9.24 -11.31 -14.12
N PHE A 388 -9.19 -12.43 -13.39
CA PHE A 388 -7.94 -13.03 -12.92
C PHE A 388 -7.02 -13.41 -14.08
N ASN A 389 -7.54 -14.08 -15.10
CA ASN A 389 -6.76 -14.48 -16.29
C ASN A 389 -6.23 -13.25 -17.07
N GLN A 390 -7.01 -12.17 -17.12
CA GLN A 390 -6.55 -10.90 -17.70
C GLN A 390 -5.42 -10.26 -16.88
N MET A 391 -5.52 -10.29 -15.55
CA MET A 391 -4.47 -9.78 -14.65
C MET A 391 -3.17 -10.60 -14.79
N GLU A 392 -3.27 -11.93 -14.83
CA GLU A 392 -2.15 -12.84 -15.03
C GLU A 392 -1.42 -12.57 -16.35
N LYS A 393 -2.17 -12.42 -17.45
CA LYS A 393 -1.60 -12.12 -18.77
C LYS A 393 -0.98 -10.73 -18.88
N ALA A 394 -1.54 -9.75 -18.18
CA ALA A 394 -1.05 -8.37 -18.25
C ALA A 394 0.28 -8.18 -17.52
N GLU A 395 0.42 -8.76 -16.32
CA GLU A 395 1.64 -8.64 -15.50
C GLU A 395 1.68 -9.71 -14.41
N GLU A 396 2.36 -10.83 -14.67
CA GLU A 396 2.51 -11.94 -13.70
C GLU A 396 3.05 -11.48 -12.33
N SER A 397 3.88 -10.43 -12.29
CA SER A 397 4.44 -9.88 -11.05
C SER A 397 3.43 -9.16 -10.15
N LYS A 398 2.20 -8.91 -10.62
CA LYS A 398 1.16 -8.23 -9.85
C LYS A 398 0.31 -9.17 -8.99
N LEU A 399 0.35 -10.47 -9.26
CA LEU A 399 -0.41 -11.46 -8.49
C LEU A 399 0.12 -11.54 -7.07
N ASP A 400 -0.77 -11.39 -6.09
CA ASP A 400 -0.43 -11.53 -4.68
C ASP A 400 -1.37 -12.50 -3.97
N HIS A 401 -1.11 -12.71 -2.69
CA HIS A 401 -1.95 -13.56 -1.83
C HIS A 401 -3.44 -13.17 -1.87
N LEU A 402 -3.78 -11.87 -1.94
CA LEU A 402 -5.18 -11.45 -1.98
C LEU A 402 -5.83 -11.81 -3.32
N THR A 403 -5.07 -11.77 -4.42
CA THR A 403 -5.56 -12.21 -5.73
C THR A 403 -5.99 -13.67 -5.70
N PHE A 404 -5.18 -14.55 -5.10
CA PHE A 404 -5.51 -15.98 -4.98
C PHE A 404 -6.69 -16.22 -4.04
N THR A 405 -6.77 -15.53 -2.91
CA THR A 405 -7.95 -15.58 -2.04
C THR A 405 -9.24 -15.21 -2.80
N ALA A 406 -9.20 -14.16 -3.63
CA ALA A 406 -10.37 -13.70 -4.40
C ALA A 406 -10.84 -14.74 -5.42
N VAL A 407 -9.94 -15.30 -6.23
CA VAL A 407 -10.30 -16.31 -7.25
C VAL A 407 -10.68 -17.65 -6.63
N LEU A 408 -10.07 -18.04 -5.49
CA LEU A 408 -10.48 -19.23 -4.74
C LEU A 408 -11.89 -19.06 -4.15
N THR A 409 -12.23 -17.85 -3.69
CA THR A 409 -13.60 -17.52 -3.26
C THR A 409 -14.59 -17.68 -4.42
N ALA A 410 -14.25 -17.20 -5.61
CA ALA A 410 -15.07 -17.39 -6.81
C ALA A 410 -15.24 -18.88 -7.15
N CYS A 411 -14.17 -19.67 -7.08
CA CYS A 411 -14.26 -21.13 -7.28
C CYS A 411 -15.17 -21.78 -6.23
N GLY A 412 -15.08 -21.35 -4.96
CA GLY A 412 -15.93 -21.81 -3.87
C GLY A 412 -17.42 -21.51 -4.09
N HIS A 413 -17.74 -20.34 -4.64
CA HIS A 413 -19.12 -19.96 -4.97
C HIS A 413 -19.65 -20.67 -6.23
N ALA A 414 -18.79 -20.91 -7.23
CA ALA A 414 -19.16 -21.62 -8.45
C ALA A 414 -19.11 -23.16 -8.34
N GLY A 415 -18.55 -23.70 -7.26
CA GLY A 415 -18.34 -25.13 -7.10
C GLY A 415 -17.24 -25.72 -8.00
N LEU A 416 -16.30 -24.90 -8.48
CA LEU A 416 -15.23 -25.30 -9.39
C LEU A 416 -14.04 -25.91 -8.62
N VAL A 417 -14.25 -27.12 -8.08
CA VAL A 417 -13.28 -27.80 -7.19
C VAL A 417 -11.92 -28.00 -7.86
N GLU A 418 -11.90 -28.60 -9.04
CA GLU A 418 -10.65 -28.90 -9.76
C GLU A 418 -9.85 -27.64 -10.07
N LEU A 419 -10.54 -26.57 -10.48
CA LEU A 419 -9.90 -25.28 -10.74
C LEU A 419 -9.33 -24.69 -9.46
N GLY A 420 -10.09 -24.67 -8.36
CA GLY A 420 -9.63 -24.14 -7.08
C GLY A 420 -8.40 -24.88 -6.53
N GLU A 421 -8.36 -26.21 -6.64
CA GLU A 421 -7.19 -27.00 -6.26
C GLU A 421 -5.97 -26.68 -7.14
N SER A 422 -6.18 -26.58 -8.46
CA SER A 422 -5.12 -26.21 -9.41
C SER A 422 -4.55 -24.81 -9.13
N LEU A 423 -5.40 -23.84 -8.80
CA LEU A 423 -5.00 -22.48 -8.46
C LEU A 423 -4.24 -22.42 -7.14
N PHE A 424 -4.65 -23.20 -6.14
CA PHE A 424 -3.94 -23.30 -4.86
C PHE A 424 -2.53 -23.89 -5.04
N LEU A 425 -2.37 -24.91 -5.88
CA LEU A 425 -1.07 -25.46 -6.24
C LEU A 425 -0.22 -24.46 -7.04
N MET A 426 -0.82 -23.82 -8.05
CA MET A 426 -0.17 -22.82 -8.89
C MET A 426 0.40 -21.66 -8.06
N MET A 427 -0.35 -21.16 -7.08
CA MET A 427 0.08 -20.13 -6.13
C MET A 427 1.40 -20.51 -5.44
N ARG A 428 1.51 -21.75 -4.94
CA ARG A 428 2.67 -22.24 -4.20
C ARG A 428 3.85 -22.57 -5.13
N GLU A 429 3.58 -23.19 -6.26
CA GLU A 429 4.61 -23.82 -7.08
C GLU A 429 5.14 -22.89 -8.18
N LYS A 430 4.25 -22.23 -8.92
CA LYS A 430 4.63 -21.27 -9.98
C LYS A 430 5.00 -19.92 -9.36
N TYR A 431 4.14 -19.37 -8.51
CA TYR A 431 4.29 -18.00 -8.01
C TYR A 431 5.08 -17.89 -6.70
N LYS A 432 5.40 -19.03 -6.05
CA LYS A 432 6.11 -19.07 -4.76
C LYS A 432 5.45 -18.21 -3.67
N ILE A 433 4.13 -18.07 -3.73
CA ILE A 433 3.33 -17.37 -2.72
C ILE A 433 2.99 -18.40 -1.64
N ALA A 434 3.44 -18.16 -0.41
CA ALA A 434 3.16 -19.03 0.72
C ALA A 434 1.66 -18.97 1.09
N PRO A 435 0.97 -20.12 1.20
CA PRO A 435 -0.42 -20.15 1.65
C PRO A 435 -0.57 -19.56 3.06
N ARG A 436 -1.63 -18.78 3.23
CA ARG A 436 -2.07 -18.18 4.51
C ARG A 436 -3.43 -18.74 4.94
N LEU A 437 -3.83 -18.45 6.18
CA LEU A 437 -5.10 -18.93 6.77
C LEU A 437 -6.30 -18.68 5.88
N GLU A 438 -6.36 -17.53 5.20
CA GLU A 438 -7.48 -17.16 4.33
C GLU A 438 -7.59 -18.08 3.10
N HIS A 439 -6.47 -18.54 2.54
CA HIS A 439 -6.48 -19.47 1.40
C HIS A 439 -6.93 -20.85 1.85
N TYR A 440 -6.45 -21.32 3.01
CA TYR A 440 -6.92 -22.59 3.59
C TYR A 440 -8.41 -22.53 3.88
N ALA A 441 -8.91 -21.42 4.45
CA ALA A 441 -10.34 -21.23 4.68
C ALA A 441 -11.14 -21.30 3.38
N CYS A 442 -10.67 -20.66 2.28
CA CYS A 442 -11.33 -20.73 0.98
C CYS A 442 -11.34 -22.16 0.40
N VAL A 443 -10.23 -22.90 0.52
CA VAL A 443 -10.15 -24.29 0.00
C VAL A 443 -11.00 -25.24 0.83
N VAL A 444 -11.01 -25.09 2.15
CA VAL A 444 -11.88 -25.87 3.05
C VAL A 444 -13.35 -25.57 2.76
N ASP A 445 -13.72 -24.30 2.54
CA ASP A 445 -15.08 -23.91 2.14
C ASP A 445 -15.46 -24.51 0.77
N LEU A 446 -14.57 -24.44 -0.23
CA LEU A 446 -14.76 -25.05 -1.55
C LEU A 446 -15.00 -26.56 -1.48
N LEU A 447 -14.12 -27.30 -0.81
CA LEU A 447 -14.23 -28.75 -0.64
C LEU A 447 -15.48 -29.11 0.18
N GLY A 448 -15.75 -28.31 1.21
CA GLY A 448 -16.90 -28.47 2.09
C GLY A 448 -18.22 -28.30 1.34
N LYS A 449 -18.37 -27.24 0.54
CA LYS A 449 -19.55 -27.02 -0.31
C LYS A 449 -19.75 -28.14 -1.33
N ALA A 450 -18.67 -28.69 -1.88
CA ALA A 450 -18.69 -29.84 -2.77
C ALA A 450 -18.99 -31.19 -2.09
N GLY A 451 -19.17 -31.22 -0.76
CA GLY A 451 -19.45 -32.44 0.01
C GLY A 451 -18.23 -33.30 0.32
N LYS A 452 -17.02 -32.85 -0.04
CA LYS A 452 -15.76 -33.55 0.19
C LYS A 452 -15.23 -33.30 1.61
N LEU A 453 -16.04 -33.59 2.63
CA LEU A 453 -15.75 -33.23 4.03
C LEU A 453 -14.46 -33.88 4.57
N SER A 454 -14.16 -35.11 4.17
CA SER A 454 -12.93 -35.79 4.57
C SER A 454 -11.69 -35.13 3.98
N GLU A 455 -11.74 -34.68 2.72
CA GLU A 455 -10.65 -33.93 2.08
C GLU A 455 -10.49 -32.56 2.74
N ALA A 456 -11.61 -31.87 3.03
CA ALA A 456 -11.61 -30.59 3.75
C ALA A 456 -10.96 -30.72 5.14
N TYR A 457 -11.29 -31.77 5.90
CA TYR A 457 -10.68 -32.02 7.21
C TYR A 457 -9.19 -32.41 7.10
N ASN A 458 -8.81 -33.19 6.09
CA ASN A 458 -7.41 -33.50 5.82
C ASN A 458 -6.59 -32.25 5.46
N MET A 459 -7.16 -31.30 4.72
CA MET A 459 -6.53 -30.02 4.43
C MET A 459 -6.16 -29.27 5.72
N ILE A 460 -7.06 -29.25 6.70
CA ILE A 460 -6.83 -28.62 8.02
C ILE A 460 -5.74 -29.36 8.81
N LYS A 461 -5.64 -30.69 8.70
CA LYS A 461 -4.57 -31.46 9.37
C LYS A 461 -3.19 -31.23 8.76
N MET A 462 -3.15 -31.00 7.45
CA MET A 462 -1.90 -30.88 6.69
C MET A 462 -1.36 -29.45 6.63
N MET A 463 -2.15 -28.46 7.04
CA MET A 463 -1.69 -27.06 7.01
C MET A 463 -0.56 -26.84 8.04
N PRO A 464 0.49 -26.07 7.70
CA PRO A 464 1.63 -25.81 8.58
C PRO A 464 1.37 -24.67 9.59
N LEU A 465 0.11 -24.22 9.71
CA LEU A 465 -0.32 -23.09 10.52
C LEU A 465 -1.40 -23.56 11.50
N GLU A 466 -1.53 -22.89 12.64
CA GLU A 466 -2.66 -23.15 13.54
C GLU A 466 -3.95 -22.64 12.89
N PRO A 467 -5.00 -23.49 12.72
CA PRO A 467 -6.23 -23.07 12.08
C PRO A 467 -7.01 -22.07 12.93
N ASP A 468 -7.59 -21.06 12.30
CA ASP A 468 -8.33 -19.99 12.96
C ASP A 468 -9.85 -20.21 12.92
N LEU A 469 -10.58 -19.20 13.39
CA LEU A 469 -12.05 -19.18 13.43
C LEU A 469 -12.68 -19.36 12.04
N PHE A 470 -12.03 -18.84 10.99
CA PHE A 470 -12.56 -18.90 9.63
C PHE A 470 -12.39 -20.29 9.02
N VAL A 471 -11.23 -20.93 9.23
CA VAL A 471 -10.98 -22.30 8.76
C VAL A 471 -11.92 -23.30 9.41
N TRP A 472 -12.03 -23.28 10.75
CA TRP A 472 -12.95 -24.18 11.45
C TRP A 472 -14.42 -23.83 11.19
N GLY A 473 -14.75 -22.54 11.03
CA GLY A 473 -16.08 -22.07 10.66
C GLY A 473 -16.53 -22.59 9.29
N ALA A 474 -15.64 -22.57 8.29
CA ALA A 474 -15.92 -23.12 6.96
C ALA A 474 -16.23 -24.62 7.03
N LEU A 475 -15.41 -25.41 7.74
CA LEU A 475 -15.68 -26.83 7.93
C LEU A 475 -17.00 -27.08 8.66
N LEU A 476 -17.28 -26.35 9.73
CA LEU A 476 -18.52 -26.50 10.48
C LEU A 476 -19.76 -26.18 9.62
N GLY A 477 -19.68 -25.12 8.82
CA GLY A 477 -20.72 -24.75 7.86
C GLY A 477 -20.99 -25.85 6.83
N ALA A 478 -19.93 -26.45 6.29
CA ALA A 478 -20.03 -27.56 5.35
C ALA A 478 -20.63 -28.83 6.01
N CYS A 479 -20.17 -29.21 7.19
CA CYS A 479 -20.71 -30.35 7.92
C CYS A 479 -22.19 -30.19 8.25
N ARG A 480 -22.65 -28.96 8.55
CA ARG A 480 -24.07 -28.66 8.74
C ARG A 480 -24.87 -28.86 7.45
N SER A 481 -24.36 -28.39 6.32
CA SER A 481 -25.04 -28.51 5.03
C SER A 481 -25.16 -29.96 4.55
N HIS A 482 -24.18 -30.80 4.88
CA HIS A 482 -24.09 -32.20 4.44
C HIS A 482 -24.44 -33.24 5.52
N GLY A 483 -24.76 -32.80 6.74
CA GLY A 483 -25.23 -33.67 7.84
C GLY A 483 -24.17 -34.50 8.57
N ASP A 484 -22.88 -34.16 8.47
CA ASP A 484 -21.81 -34.89 9.16
C ASP A 484 -21.65 -34.40 10.62
N ILE A 485 -22.31 -35.11 11.53
CA ILE A 485 -22.33 -34.77 12.96
C ILE A 485 -20.93 -34.94 13.58
N GLY A 486 -20.15 -35.94 13.16
CA GLY A 486 -18.86 -36.25 13.77
C GLY A 486 -17.82 -35.16 13.52
N LEU A 487 -17.66 -34.73 12.27
CA LEU A 487 -16.77 -33.62 11.94
C LEU A 487 -17.31 -32.28 12.45
N ALA A 488 -18.64 -32.09 12.50
CA ALA A 488 -19.23 -30.89 13.09
C ALA A 488 -18.85 -30.73 14.58
N GLU A 489 -18.88 -31.82 15.36
CA GLU A 489 -18.49 -31.78 16.78
C GLU A 489 -17.01 -31.42 16.98
N ILE A 490 -16.13 -31.92 16.12
CA ILE A 490 -14.70 -31.60 16.16
C ILE A 490 -14.48 -30.11 15.87
N ALA A 491 -15.01 -29.62 14.75
CA ALA A 491 -14.86 -28.22 14.34
C ALA A 491 -15.41 -27.26 15.40
N ALA A 492 -16.56 -27.60 15.98
CA ALA A 492 -17.17 -26.84 17.05
C ALA A 492 -16.35 -26.76 18.33
N ARG A 493 -15.76 -27.89 18.76
CA ARG A 493 -14.91 -27.93 19.95
C ARG A 493 -13.70 -27.00 19.77
N GLN A 494 -13.08 -27.05 18.61
CA GLN A 494 -11.95 -26.19 18.25
C GLN A 494 -12.35 -24.70 18.24
N LEU A 495 -13.51 -24.36 17.67
CA LEU A 495 -14.04 -22.99 17.74
C LEU A 495 -14.30 -22.50 19.17
N ALA A 496 -14.76 -23.39 20.06
CA ALA A 496 -15.00 -23.06 21.46
C ALA A 496 -13.69 -22.82 22.24
N GLU A 497 -12.61 -23.51 21.88
CA GLU A 497 -11.26 -23.31 22.43
C GLU A 497 -10.66 -21.97 21.95
N LEU A 498 -10.84 -21.63 20.67
CA LEU A 498 -10.35 -20.38 20.07
C LEU A 498 -11.06 -19.13 20.62
N GLU A 499 -12.37 -19.21 20.90
CA GLU A 499 -13.14 -18.09 21.48
C GLU A 499 -14.01 -18.53 22.69
N PRO A 500 -13.42 -18.64 23.89
CA PRO A 500 -14.14 -19.12 25.08
C PRO A 500 -15.30 -18.22 25.54
N LYS A 501 -15.31 -16.95 25.10
CA LYS A 501 -16.24 -15.90 25.54
C LYS A 501 -17.32 -15.54 24.52
N ASN A 502 -17.26 -16.06 23.28
CA ASN A 502 -18.22 -15.69 22.24
C ASN A 502 -19.57 -16.43 22.42
N ALA A 503 -20.66 -15.68 22.59
CA ALA A 503 -22.01 -16.23 22.76
C ALA A 503 -22.57 -16.83 21.46
N GLY A 504 -22.10 -16.39 20.29
CA GLY A 504 -22.53 -16.89 18.97
C GLY A 504 -22.19 -18.36 18.76
N ASN A 505 -20.99 -18.78 19.14
CA ASN A 505 -20.54 -20.18 19.05
C ASN A 505 -21.40 -21.11 19.92
N LYS A 506 -21.88 -20.62 21.07
CA LYS A 506 -22.80 -21.38 21.94
C LYS A 506 -24.20 -21.53 21.33
N MET A 507 -24.68 -20.50 20.63
CA MET A 507 -25.99 -20.52 19.97
C MET A 507 -25.97 -21.43 18.74
N LEU A 508 -24.92 -21.33 17.91
CA LEU A 508 -24.68 -22.21 16.76
C LEU A 508 -24.61 -23.68 17.17
N MET A 509 -23.96 -23.98 18.29
CA MET A 509 -23.87 -25.34 18.84
C MET A 509 -25.19 -25.87 19.38
N SER A 510 -25.95 -25.04 20.10
CA SER A 510 -27.29 -25.44 20.56
C SER A 510 -28.25 -25.68 19.39
N GLN A 511 -28.10 -24.94 18.29
CA GLN A 511 -28.91 -25.10 17.08
C GLN A 511 -28.52 -26.34 16.27
N LEU A 512 -27.23 -26.67 16.18
CA LEU A 512 -26.73 -27.89 15.54
C LEU A 512 -27.26 -29.16 16.23
N TYR A 513 -27.16 -29.25 17.56
CA TYR A 513 -27.68 -30.39 18.30
C TYR A 513 -29.21 -30.49 18.26
N ALA A 514 -29.90 -29.35 18.22
CA ALA A 514 -31.36 -29.31 18.04
C ALA A 514 -31.77 -29.77 16.63
N GLY A 515 -31.04 -29.36 15.58
CA GLY A 515 -31.28 -29.78 14.20
C GLY A 515 -30.99 -31.26 13.94
N ALA A 516 -30.05 -31.85 14.68
CA ALA A 516 -29.71 -33.27 14.64
C ALA A 516 -30.58 -34.14 15.58
N GLY A 517 -31.60 -33.58 16.25
CA GLY A 517 -32.49 -34.31 17.16
C GLY A 517 -31.83 -34.82 18.45
N SER A 518 -30.58 -34.43 18.74
CA SER A 518 -29.79 -34.91 19.87
C SER A 518 -29.95 -34.00 21.10
N TRP A 519 -31.12 -34.08 21.74
CA TRP A 519 -31.48 -33.24 22.90
C TRP A 519 -30.62 -33.50 24.15
N GLU A 520 -30.06 -34.71 24.28
CA GLU A 520 -29.13 -35.05 25.37
C GLU A 520 -27.84 -34.22 25.28
N ASN A 521 -27.32 -34.03 24.07
CA ASN A 521 -26.13 -33.22 23.83
C ASN A 521 -26.42 -31.72 23.98
N VAL A 522 -27.63 -31.24 23.62
CA VAL A 522 -28.09 -29.87 23.97
C VAL A 522 -28.06 -29.67 25.49
N ALA A 523 -28.53 -30.65 26.26
CA ALA A 523 -28.58 -30.58 27.72
C ALA A 523 -27.18 -30.62 28.36
N ARG A 524 -26.30 -31.53 27.92
CA ARG A 524 -24.89 -31.60 28.36
C ARG A 524 -24.15 -30.30 28.03
N PHE A 525 -24.35 -29.76 26.82
CA PHE A 525 -23.76 -28.49 26.39
C PHE A 525 -24.25 -27.32 27.26
N LYS A 526 -25.56 -27.18 27.49
CA LYS A 526 -26.12 -26.15 28.39
C LYS A 526 -25.59 -26.27 29.83
N ASN A 527 -25.37 -27.49 30.33
CA ASN A 527 -24.84 -27.72 31.69
C ASN A 527 -23.34 -27.40 31.80
N MET A 528 -22.54 -27.67 30.76
CA MET A 528 -21.11 -27.35 30.72
C MET A 528 -20.83 -25.84 30.87
N PHE A 529 -21.78 -24.98 30.48
CA PHE A 529 -21.66 -23.52 30.57
C PHE A 529 -22.41 -22.87 31.74
N LYS A 530 -23.27 -23.59 32.47
CA LYS A 530 -23.90 -23.08 33.71
C LYS A 530 -22.89 -22.78 34.82
N THR A 531 -21.67 -23.33 34.73
CA THR A 531 -20.59 -23.12 35.70
C THR A 531 -19.78 -21.84 35.48
N LYS A 532 -20.01 -21.09 34.38
CA LYS A 532 -19.37 -19.78 34.12
C LYS A 532 -20.42 -18.71 33.81
N LYS A 533 -20.84 -17.95 34.82
CA LYS A 533 -21.76 -16.80 34.70
C LYS A 533 -21.26 -15.81 33.63
N LEU A 534 -22.03 -15.59 32.56
CA LEU A 534 -21.88 -14.43 31.67
C LEU A 534 -23.24 -14.07 31.03
N LYS A 535 -23.47 -12.75 30.87
CA LYS A 535 -24.71 -12.11 30.40
C LYS A 535 -24.97 -12.37 28.91
N SER A 536 -26.21 -12.67 28.55
CA SER A 536 -26.66 -12.75 27.14
C SER A 536 -26.94 -11.36 26.58
N PHE A 537 -26.46 -11.08 25.36
CA PHE A 537 -27.01 -10.01 24.53
C PHE A 537 -27.94 -10.63 23.47
N PRO A 538 -29.11 -10.04 23.19
CA PRO A 538 -29.96 -10.49 22.09
C PRO A 538 -29.25 -10.27 20.75
N GLY A 539 -29.27 -11.27 19.88
CA GLY A 539 -28.77 -11.14 18.51
C GLY A 539 -29.74 -10.32 17.66
N CYS A 540 -29.23 -9.27 17.01
CA CYS A 540 -29.96 -8.52 15.99
C CYS A 540 -29.74 -9.18 14.63
N SER A 541 -30.83 -9.52 13.93
CA SER A 541 -30.83 -9.93 12.53
C SER A 541 -30.92 -8.68 11.65
N TRP A 542 -29.97 -8.50 10.72
CA TRP A 542 -30.01 -7.47 9.68
C TRP A 542 -30.86 -7.92 8.50
N VAL A 543 -32.14 -8.14 8.74
CA VAL A 543 -33.14 -8.24 7.67
C VAL A 543 -34.26 -7.28 8.05
N GLU A 544 -34.14 -6.03 7.64
CA GLU A 544 -35.32 -5.19 7.46
C GLU A 544 -35.88 -5.52 6.08
N THR A 545 -36.99 -6.25 6.08
CA THR A 545 -37.87 -6.43 4.94
C THR A 545 -38.54 -5.12 4.56
N CYS A 546 -38.40 -4.77 3.28
CA CYS A 546 -39.13 -3.78 2.47
C CYS A 546 -38.80 -2.29 2.67
#